data_AF-A0A158GPI4-F1
#
_entry.id   AF-A0A158GPI4-F1
#
_cell.length_a   1.000
_cell.length_b   1.000
_cell.length_c   1.000
_cell.angle_alpha   90.00
_cell.angle_beta   90.00
_cell.angle_gamma   90.00
#
_symmetry.space_group_name_H-M   'P 1'
#
loop_
_entity.id
_entity.type
_entity.pdbx_description
1 polymer ?
#
loop_
_entity_poly.entity_id
_entity_poly.type
_entity_poly.pdbx_seq_one_letter_code
_entity_poly.pdbx_strand_id
1 'polypeptide(L)' 'MLSPHEFATLMLIKNASRQFDPSHEDLDALLTHQLIALDKDPPGQLRPYVTRDGGAILRAVARAR' A
#
# COMPACT_ATOMS: atom_id res chain seq x y z
N MET A 1 2.40 1.50 14.83
CA MET A 1 1.29 2.37 14.36
C MET A 1 1.73 2.94 13.04
N LEU A 2 0.85 3.01 12.03
CA LEU A 2 1.25 3.58 10.74
C LEU A 2 1.58 5.06 10.89
N SER A 3 2.70 5.48 10.33
CA SER A 3 3.02 6.90 10.19
C SER A 3 2.06 7.56 9.20
N PRO A 4 1.86 8.90 9.27
CA PRO A 4 1.05 9.61 8.28
C PRO A 4 1.52 9.38 6.83
N HIS A 5 2.83 9.24 6.65
CA HIS A 5 3.46 8.98 5.36
C HIS A 5 3.16 7.57 4.84
N GLU A 6 3.31 6.54 5.67
CA GLU A 6 2.94 5.16 5.32
C GLU A 6 1.46 5.04 4.95
N PHE A 7 0.59 5.75 5.69
CA PHE A 7 -0.82 5.79 5.38
C PHE A 7 -1.11 6.47 4.03
N ALA A 8 -0.41 7.56 3.72
CA ALA A 8 -0.51 8.22 2.42
C ALA A 8 -0.04 7.30 1.28
N THR A 9 1.07 6.58 1.46
CA THR A 9 1.56 5.58 0.51
C THR A 9 0.52 4.46 0.29
N LEU A 10 -0.10 3.95 1.36
CA LEU A 10 -1.17 2.96 1.25
C LEU A 10 -2.39 3.47 0.48
N MET A 11 -2.77 4.73 0.68
CA MET A 11 -3.84 5.39 -0.09
C MET A 11 -3.48 5.54 -1.56
N LEU A 12 -2.22 5.91 -1.86
CA LEU A 12 -1.71 6.06 -3.21
C LEU A 12 -1.67 4.70 -3.92
N ILE A 13 -1.17 3.63 -3.31
CA ILE A 13 -1.16 2.28 -3.89
C ILE A 13 -2.58 1.81 -4.24
N LYS A 14 -3.58 2.09 -3.40
CA LYS A 14 -4.98 1.74 -3.70
C LYS A 14 -5.54 2.46 -4.93
N ASN A 15 -5.15 3.73 -5.12
CA ASN A 15 -5.74 4.61 -6.12
C ASN A 15 -4.86 4.79 -7.37
N ALA A 16 -3.61 4.34 -7.34
CA ALA A 16 -2.64 4.58 -8.39
C ALA A 16 -2.90 3.69 -9.60
N SER A 17 -3.12 4.34 -10.74
CA SER A 17 -3.06 3.71 -12.05
C SER A 17 -1.61 3.71 -12.53
N ARG A 18 -0.89 2.61 -12.26
CA ARG A 18 0.37 2.17 -12.92
C ARG A 18 1.63 3.07 -12.83
N GLN A 19 1.53 4.34 -12.42
CA GLN A 19 2.61 5.33 -12.49
C GLN A 19 3.23 5.69 -11.13
N PHE A 20 2.75 5.08 -10.04
CA PHE A 20 3.24 5.35 -8.69
C PHE A 20 4.41 4.41 -8.39
N ASP A 21 5.60 4.98 -8.19
CA ASP A 21 6.81 4.27 -7.76
C ASP A 21 7.16 4.72 -6.32
N PRO A 22 6.60 4.05 -5.29
CA PRO A 22 6.91 4.34 -3.91
C PRO A 22 8.35 3.94 -3.56
N SER A 23 8.94 4.66 -2.62
CA SER A 23 10.26 4.31 -2.10
C SER A 23 10.26 2.90 -1.48
N HIS A 24 11.40 2.21 -1.55
CA HIS A 24 11.54 0.87 -0.99
C HIS A 24 11.31 0.82 0.53
N GLU A 25 11.66 1.89 1.26
CA GLU A 25 11.47 1.99 2.71
C GLU A 25 9.97 2.02 3.10
N ASP A 26 9.17 2.77 2.35
CA ASP A 26 7.73 2.89 2.61
C ASP A 26 7.00 1.59 2.29
N LEU A 27 7.46 0.89 1.24
CA LEU A 27 6.95 -0.43 0.90
C LEU A 27 7.30 -1.46 1.97
N ASP A 28 8.50 -1.40 2.54
CA ASP A 28 8.98 -2.40 3.50
C ASP A 28 8.15 -2.39 4.80
N ALA A 29 7.82 -1.20 5.30
CA ALA A 29 6.94 -1.07 6.46
C ALA A 29 5.53 -1.61 6.17
N LEU A 30 4.95 -1.28 5.01
CA LEU A 30 3.63 -1.75 4.61
C LEU A 30 3.59 -3.26 4.32
N LEU A 31 4.67 -3.83 3.80
CA LEU A 31 4.85 -5.27 3.61
C LEU A 31 5.00 -6.01 4.94
N THR A 32 5.79 -5.45 5.86
CA THR A 32 5.97 -5.98 7.23
C THR A 32 4.63 -6.05 7.96
N HIS A 33 3.77 -5.05 7.76
CA HIS A 33 2.42 -5.02 8.30
C HIS A 33 1.38 -5.78 7.48
N GLN A 34 1.76 -6.43 6.37
CA GLN A 34 0.88 -7.19 5.47
C GLN A 34 -0.28 -6.36 4.90
N LEU A 35 -0.10 -5.04 4.78
CA LEU A 35 -1.11 -4.12 4.26
C LEU A 35 -1.06 -4.00 2.75
N ILE A 36 0.10 -4.32 2.18
CA ILE A 36 0.31 -4.46 0.74
C ILE A 36 1.00 -5.79 0.46
N ALA A 37 0.91 -6.23 -0.78
CA ALA A 37 1.68 -7.32 -1.33
C ALA A 37 2.24 -6.90 -2.69
N LEU A 38 3.29 -7.58 -3.15
CA LEU A 38 3.90 -7.33 -4.45
C LEU A 38 3.42 -8.39 -5.43
N ASP A 39 2.81 -7.94 -6.53
CA ASP A 39 2.63 -8.77 -7.71
C ASP A 39 3.95 -8.77 -8.51
N LYS A 40 4.34 -9.96 -8.97
CA LYS A 40 5.58 -10.19 -9.72
C LYS A 40 5.33 -10.39 -11.21
N ASP A 41 4.08 -10.34 -11.65
CA ASP A 41 3.71 -10.45 -13.05
C ASP A 41 3.37 -9.08 -13.67
N PRO A 42 4.03 -8.69 -14.77
CA PRO A 42 5.02 -9.42 -15.55
C PRO A 42 6.43 -9.43 -14.89
N PRO A 43 7.27 -10.44 -15.21
CA PRO A 43 8.61 -10.57 -14.65
C PRO A 43 9.44 -9.30 -14.89
N GLY A 44 10.00 -8.76 -13.80
CA GLY A 44 10.81 -7.54 -13.82
C GLY A 44 10.08 -6.27 -13.33
N GLN A 45 8.78 -6.34 -13.03
CA GLN A 45 8.06 -5.22 -12.44
C GLN A 45 7.35 -5.64 -11.14
N LEU A 46 7.88 -5.19 -10.01
CA LEU A 46 7.20 -5.34 -8.71
C LEU A 46 6.04 -4.34 -8.68
N ARG A 47 4.82 -4.84 -8.63
CA ARG A 47 3.61 -4.00 -8.56
C ARG A 47 2.99 -4.14 -7.17
N PRO A 48 3.11 -3.13 -6.30
CA PRO A 48 2.43 -3.17 -5.02
C PRO A 48 0.91 -3.09 -5.23
N TYR A 49 0.17 -3.90 -4.48
CA TYR A 49 -1.28 -3.83 -4.40
C TYR A 49 -1.74 -3.95 -2.95
N VAL A 50 -2.87 -3.32 -2.63
CA VAL A 50 -3.41 -3.32 -1.28
C VAL A 50 -4.05 -4.67 -0.96
N THR A 51 -3.66 -5.25 0.18
CA THR A 51 -4.25 -6.51 0.66
C THR A 51 -5.65 -6.29 1.22
N ARG A 52 -6.33 -7.37 1.60
CA ARG A 52 -7.61 -7.29 2.30
C ARG A 52 -7.51 -6.44 3.59
N ASP A 53 -6.40 -6.59 4.31
CA ASP A 53 -6.20 -5.97 5.62
C ASP A 53 -5.84 -4.48 5.47
N GLY A 54 -4.97 -4.13 4.51
CA GLY A 54 -4.74 -2.73 4.14
C GLY A 54 -6.04 -2.04 3.71
N GLY A 55 -6.87 -2.73 2.93
CA GLY A 55 -8.20 -2.24 2.55
C GLY A 55 -9.13 -2.04 3.75
N ALA A 56 -9.06 -2.90 4.76
CA ALA A 56 -9.86 -2.78 5.98
C ALA A 56 -9.46 -1.55 6.81
N ILE A 57 -8.15 -1.29 6.95
CA ILE A 57 -7.63 -0.08 7.62
C ILE A 57 -8.13 1.18 6.90
N LEU A 58 -7.96 1.25 5.58
CA LEU A 58 -8.41 2.40 4.80
C LEU A 58 -9.92 2.65 4.96
N ARG A 59 -10.73 1.58 4.97
CA ARG A 59 -12.18 1.70 5.23
C ARG A 59 -12.49 2.13 6.66
N ALA A 60 -11.76 1.66 7.65
CA ALA A 60 -11.97 2.03 9.05
C ALA A 60 -11.70 3.52 9.27
N VAL A 61 -10.60 4.05 8.71
CA VAL A 61 -10.26 5.47 8.79
C VAL A 61 -11.27 6.34 8.04
N ALA A 62 -11.77 5.89 6.88
CA ALA A 62 -12.79 6.63 6.14
C ALA A 62 -14.14 6.74 6.90
N ARG A 63 -14.46 5.78 7.77
CA ARG A 63 -15.68 5.79 8.60
C ARG A 63 -15.55 6.60 9.89
N ALA A 64 -14.32 6.89 10.33
CA ALA A 64 -14.05 7.63 11.55
C ALA A 64 -13.97 9.16 11.32
N ARG A 65 -14.38 9.62 10.13
CA ARG A 65 -14.45 11.03 9.75
C ARG A 65 -15.87 11.57 9.90
#